data_AF-A0A355GL33-F1
#
_entry.id   AF-A0A355GL33-F1
#
_cell.length_a   1.000
_cell.length_b   1.000
_cell.length_c   1.000
_cell.angle_alpha   90.00
_cell.angle_beta   90.00
_cell.angle_gamma   90.00
#
_symmetry.space_group_name_H-M   'P 1'
#
loop_
_entity.id
_entity.type
_entity.pdbx_description
1 polymer ?
#
loop_
_entity_poly.entity_id
_entity_poly.type
_entity_poly.pdbx_seq_one_letter_code
_entity_poly.pdbx_strand_id
1 'polypeptide(L)'
;AEMDHGSLQYQDFPYRISDLKGRVSYFSNTGVTRFEQLTGKHGSASLSADGSYARFANDGRLELKVSAENASCDSSLKLALPESLQELWMNFAPTGKVNLDTHVIWERGKPLQVGIPRIDWFDGSMSLKDFPYPLDNLKAQGSFRVNPETGVNEVRMSGISGNHDETKIRIAKALAGVTPSGDWWVQLDKMTIDDLSTDRAFQKALPEAMASALNTLNIQRPISANGMIEFRGSQQPGTAITAYWDMNSYLAENTLTAGVDLTKVYGKVHSEGTWDGSHLHLKGDLDLDSVVILDYHLTEIKGPFEIHDQRLTVGSREIRREKTQSVSLPQINSMQPITAKAIRGVLTCMGDIELNDVPTYNMQIELNRGLLEEYAARYMPGQSQLRGVMNGWIQLWGRGSSKSDLKGQGQLQISPAAIYELPPIAQIFKVVRLSQPDKTAFDSAFCDFTVSNQTFHLKYIELKGNAISLFGQAGEAHFDGRLKVDLFSQLTRRQLPLPLITQLIGHATSGWIRVELRGTTSSPIVDIKSNPLLDGSLKTFLNNGMRGRPAGNATGRWPRPAQTSNQTQKQQFPLLFAQ
;
A
#
# COMPACT_ATOMS: atom_id res chain seq x y z
N ALA A 1 -57.83 -41.64 -14.04
CA ALA A 1 -58.57 -40.38 -14.22
C ALA A 1 -57.71 -39.44 -15.05
N GLU A 2 -58.31 -38.73 -15.99
CA GLU A 2 -57.63 -37.66 -16.72
C GLU A 2 -58.05 -36.32 -16.10
N MET A 3 -57.07 -35.45 -15.89
CA MET A 3 -57.27 -34.09 -15.41
C MET A 3 -57.07 -33.16 -16.60
N ASP A 4 -58.01 -32.24 -16.78
CA ASP A 4 -57.93 -31.20 -17.80
C ASP A 4 -58.49 -29.89 -17.23
N HIS A 5 -57.74 -28.79 -17.41
CA HIS A 5 -58.08 -27.45 -16.90
C HIS A 5 -58.30 -27.35 -15.38
N GLY A 6 -57.51 -28.08 -14.58
CA GLY A 6 -57.53 -28.00 -13.12
C GLY A 6 -56.73 -26.82 -12.55
N SER A 7 -56.85 -26.61 -11.23
CA SER A 7 -55.94 -25.74 -10.48
C SER A 7 -55.56 -26.38 -9.15
N LEU A 8 -54.33 -26.14 -8.69
CA LEU A 8 -53.79 -26.70 -7.47
C LEU A 8 -52.99 -25.64 -6.71
N GLN A 9 -53.17 -25.58 -5.40
CA GLN A 9 -52.37 -24.74 -4.52
C GLN A 9 -52.06 -25.55 -3.26
N TYR A 10 -50.79 -25.81 -3.01
CA TYR A 10 -50.37 -26.50 -1.80
C TYR A 10 -50.37 -25.51 -0.62
N GLN A 11 -50.82 -25.96 0.56
CA GLN A 11 -51.00 -25.06 1.70
C GLN A 11 -49.68 -24.51 2.23
N ASP A 12 -48.65 -25.36 2.36
CA ASP A 12 -47.35 -24.96 2.93
C ASP A 12 -46.37 -24.42 1.88
N PHE A 13 -46.78 -24.44 0.60
CA PHE A 13 -46.10 -23.76 -0.50
C PHE A 13 -47.19 -23.16 -1.40
N PRO A 14 -47.78 -22.00 -1.04
CA PRO A 14 -48.96 -21.41 -1.68
C PRO A 14 -48.71 -20.82 -3.08
N TYR A 15 -47.93 -21.53 -3.90
CA TYR A 15 -47.66 -21.22 -5.30
C TYR A 15 -48.72 -21.86 -6.19
N ARG A 16 -49.77 -21.08 -6.52
CA ARG A 16 -50.94 -21.60 -7.27
C ARG A 16 -50.58 -22.01 -8.69
N ILE A 17 -50.89 -23.24 -9.06
CA ILE A 17 -50.77 -23.79 -10.40
C ILE A 17 -52.13 -23.74 -11.10
N SER A 18 -52.19 -23.14 -12.28
CA SER A 18 -53.35 -23.13 -13.18
C SER A 18 -53.14 -24.04 -14.39
N ASP A 19 -54.20 -24.24 -15.18
CA ASP A 19 -54.19 -25.07 -16.39
C ASP A 19 -53.58 -26.47 -16.15
N LEU A 20 -53.86 -27.05 -14.99
CA LEU A 20 -53.32 -28.35 -14.60
C LEU A 20 -53.96 -29.44 -15.46
N LYS A 21 -53.13 -30.17 -16.19
CA LYS A 21 -53.51 -31.30 -17.05
C LYS A 21 -52.64 -32.50 -16.72
N GLY A 22 -53.13 -33.70 -17.01
CA GLY A 22 -52.33 -34.93 -16.93
C GLY A 22 -53.14 -36.15 -16.48
N ARG A 23 -52.44 -37.23 -16.13
CA ARG A 23 -53.06 -38.51 -15.81
C ARG A 23 -52.77 -38.93 -14.37
N VAL A 24 -53.81 -39.40 -13.69
CA VAL A 24 -53.70 -40.03 -12.36
C VAL A 24 -54.23 -41.46 -12.45
N SER A 25 -53.37 -42.43 -12.15
CA SER A 25 -53.67 -43.87 -12.24
C SER A 25 -53.50 -44.52 -10.87
N TYR A 26 -54.52 -45.24 -10.38
CA TYR A 26 -54.45 -45.98 -9.11
C TYR A 26 -54.39 -47.48 -9.37
N PHE A 27 -53.37 -48.14 -8.82
CA PHE A 27 -53.13 -49.58 -8.93
C PHE A 27 -53.53 -50.24 -7.62
N SER A 28 -54.75 -50.78 -7.57
CA SER A 28 -55.34 -51.35 -6.34
C SER A 28 -54.57 -52.54 -5.78
N ASN A 29 -53.92 -53.33 -6.63
CA ASN A 29 -53.11 -54.48 -6.25
C ASN A 29 -51.81 -54.11 -5.49
N THR A 30 -51.24 -52.94 -5.78
CA THR A 30 -50.00 -52.46 -5.15
C THR A 30 -50.25 -51.29 -4.20
N GLY A 31 -51.45 -50.71 -4.21
CA GLY A 31 -51.78 -49.48 -3.47
C GLY A 31 -51.02 -48.24 -3.95
N VAL A 32 -50.49 -48.26 -5.18
CA VAL A 32 -49.71 -47.16 -5.75
C VAL A 32 -50.61 -46.27 -6.60
N THR A 33 -50.55 -44.97 -6.36
CA THR A 33 -51.06 -43.94 -7.27
C THR A 33 -49.89 -43.39 -8.09
N ARG A 34 -50.04 -43.31 -9.41
CA ARG A 34 -49.08 -42.65 -10.31
C ARG A 34 -49.63 -41.34 -10.83
N PHE A 35 -48.76 -40.34 -10.89
CA PHE A 35 -48.98 -39.05 -11.50
C PHE A 35 -48.09 -39.00 -12.74
N GLU A 36 -48.70 -38.93 -13.92
CA GLU A 36 -48.00 -39.06 -15.20
C GLU A 36 -48.37 -37.89 -16.10
N GLN A 37 -47.35 -37.31 -16.76
CA GLN A 37 -47.52 -36.23 -17.74
C GLN A 37 -48.29 -35.04 -17.15
N LEU A 38 -48.03 -34.69 -15.88
CA LEU A 38 -48.65 -33.52 -15.30
C LEU A 38 -48.02 -32.28 -15.92
N THR A 39 -48.84 -31.32 -16.34
CA THR A 39 -48.40 -30.01 -16.82
C THR A 39 -49.26 -28.93 -16.20
N GLY A 40 -48.68 -27.77 -15.91
CA GLY A 40 -49.42 -26.60 -15.42
C GLY A 40 -48.66 -25.30 -15.64
N LYS A 41 -49.26 -24.19 -15.20
CA LYS A 41 -48.67 -22.85 -15.34
C LYS A 41 -48.75 -22.06 -14.05
N HIS A 42 -47.81 -21.13 -13.87
CA HIS A 42 -47.90 -20.04 -12.90
C HIS A 42 -47.29 -18.78 -13.51
N GLY A 43 -48.11 -17.77 -13.81
CA GLY A 43 -47.62 -16.58 -14.51
C GLY A 43 -46.94 -16.95 -15.84
N SER A 44 -45.65 -16.64 -15.98
CA SER A 44 -44.83 -17.04 -17.15
C SER A 44 -44.24 -18.46 -17.04
N ALA A 45 -44.30 -19.09 -15.86
CA ALA A 45 -43.70 -20.38 -15.61
C ALA A 45 -44.50 -21.50 -16.28
N SER A 46 -43.80 -22.42 -16.94
CA SER A 46 -44.36 -23.69 -17.39
C SER A 46 -43.85 -24.80 -16.48
N LEU A 47 -44.77 -25.55 -15.89
CA LEU A 47 -44.44 -26.64 -14.95
C LEU A 47 -44.77 -27.99 -15.59
N SER A 48 -43.90 -28.96 -15.35
CA SER A 48 -44.12 -30.37 -15.65
C SER A 48 -43.83 -31.22 -14.43
N ALA A 49 -44.55 -32.31 -14.23
CA ALA A 49 -44.29 -33.20 -13.12
C ALA A 49 -44.68 -34.66 -13.39
N ASP A 50 -43.93 -35.55 -12.77
CA ASP A 50 -44.21 -36.98 -12.71
C ASP A 50 -43.92 -37.50 -11.30
N GLY A 51 -44.62 -38.53 -10.86
CA GLY A 51 -44.35 -39.11 -9.56
C GLY A 51 -45.28 -40.24 -9.16
N SER A 52 -45.17 -40.63 -7.90
CA SER A 52 -46.02 -41.67 -7.34
C SER A 52 -46.24 -41.50 -5.85
N TYR A 53 -47.38 -42.02 -5.39
CA TYR A 53 -47.70 -42.18 -3.99
C TYR A 53 -47.95 -43.66 -3.69
N ALA A 54 -47.07 -44.28 -2.92
CA ALA A 54 -47.17 -45.67 -2.51
C ALA A 54 -47.79 -45.76 -1.11
N ARG A 55 -49.06 -46.16 -1.04
CA ARG A 55 -49.82 -46.20 0.24
C ARG A 55 -49.26 -47.20 1.25
N PHE A 56 -48.72 -48.33 0.79
CA PHE A 56 -48.27 -49.42 1.66
C PHE A 56 -46.76 -49.44 1.93
N ALA A 57 -45.96 -48.69 1.18
CA ALA A 57 -44.52 -48.54 1.45
C ALA A 57 -44.30 -47.46 2.52
N ASN A 58 -43.52 -47.77 3.56
CA ASN A 58 -43.20 -46.83 4.66
C ASN A 58 -44.43 -46.13 5.28
N ASP A 59 -45.58 -46.84 5.36
CA ASP A 59 -46.89 -46.31 5.80
C ASP A 59 -47.41 -45.10 4.99
N GLY A 60 -46.91 -44.92 3.76
CA GLY A 60 -47.27 -43.85 2.83
C GLY A 60 -46.03 -43.07 2.40
N ARG A 61 -45.59 -43.24 1.14
CA ARG A 61 -44.48 -42.49 0.55
C ARG A 61 -44.90 -41.78 -0.73
N LEU A 62 -44.70 -40.48 -0.80
CA LEU A 62 -44.82 -39.64 -2.00
C LEU A 62 -43.43 -39.36 -2.55
N GLU A 63 -43.28 -39.51 -3.86
CA GLU A 63 -42.11 -39.07 -4.61
C GLU A 63 -42.58 -38.31 -5.85
N LEU A 64 -42.16 -37.06 -5.98
CA LEU A 64 -42.56 -36.16 -7.06
C LEU A 64 -41.31 -35.52 -7.66
N LYS A 65 -41.22 -35.53 -8.99
CA LYS A 65 -40.24 -34.75 -9.75
C LYS A 65 -40.98 -33.65 -10.47
N VAL A 66 -40.57 -32.41 -10.24
CA VAL A 66 -41.21 -31.22 -10.79
C VAL A 66 -40.16 -30.41 -11.50
N SER A 67 -40.38 -30.09 -12.77
CA SER A 67 -39.52 -29.18 -13.54
C SER A 67 -40.30 -27.90 -13.81
N ALA A 68 -39.70 -26.75 -13.52
CA ALA A 68 -40.26 -25.44 -13.81
C ALA A 68 -39.33 -24.69 -14.76
N GLU A 69 -39.90 -24.17 -15.84
CA GLU A 69 -39.18 -23.40 -16.85
C GLU A 69 -39.72 -21.96 -16.87
N ASN A 70 -38.82 -20.98 -16.92
CA ASN A 70 -39.11 -19.54 -16.96
C ASN A 70 -39.97 -19.03 -15.78
N ALA A 71 -39.72 -19.57 -14.58
CA ALA A 71 -40.36 -19.12 -13.35
C ALA A 71 -39.80 -17.76 -12.92
N SER A 72 -40.68 -16.85 -12.51
CA SER A 72 -40.28 -15.52 -12.06
C SER A 72 -39.79 -15.55 -10.62
N CYS A 73 -38.67 -14.89 -10.35
CA CYS A 73 -38.30 -14.47 -9.00
C CYS A 73 -39.14 -13.26 -8.60
N ASP A 74 -40.36 -13.49 -8.10
CA ASP A 74 -41.33 -12.45 -7.76
C ASP A 74 -41.89 -12.60 -6.33
N SER A 75 -42.84 -11.72 -5.99
CA SER A 75 -43.49 -11.74 -4.68
C SER A 75 -44.29 -13.02 -4.43
N SER A 76 -44.83 -13.66 -5.47
CA SER A 76 -45.57 -14.92 -5.33
C SER A 76 -44.62 -16.05 -4.93
N LEU A 77 -43.45 -16.14 -5.56
CA LEU A 77 -42.43 -17.10 -5.16
C LEU A 77 -41.90 -16.79 -3.75
N LYS A 78 -41.59 -15.52 -3.45
CA LYS A 78 -41.17 -15.10 -2.10
C LYS A 78 -42.15 -15.56 -1.03
N LEU A 79 -43.44 -15.27 -1.19
CA LEU A 79 -44.48 -15.61 -0.21
C LEU A 79 -44.73 -17.12 -0.09
N ALA A 80 -44.36 -17.89 -1.11
CA ALA A 80 -44.48 -19.34 -1.07
C ALA A 80 -43.32 -20.03 -0.32
N LEU A 81 -42.16 -19.37 -0.18
CA LEU A 81 -41.01 -19.92 0.52
C LEU A 81 -41.24 -20.03 2.04
N PRO A 82 -40.56 -20.97 2.73
CA PRO A 82 -40.47 -20.98 4.19
C PRO A 82 -39.94 -19.64 4.75
N GLU A 83 -40.41 -19.24 5.94
CA GLU A 83 -40.07 -17.95 6.58
C GLU A 83 -38.57 -17.64 6.60
N SER A 84 -37.74 -18.63 6.94
CA SER A 84 -36.28 -18.50 6.95
C SER A 84 -35.68 -18.14 5.58
N LEU A 85 -36.26 -18.63 4.49
CA LEU A 85 -35.84 -18.28 3.13
C LEU A 85 -36.45 -16.95 2.66
N GLN A 86 -37.61 -16.55 3.18
CA GLN A 86 -38.19 -15.22 2.87
C GLN A 86 -37.31 -14.09 3.39
N GLU A 87 -36.63 -14.28 4.52
CA GLU A 87 -35.69 -13.29 5.04
C GLU A 87 -34.42 -13.18 4.21
N LEU A 88 -33.84 -14.32 3.81
CA LEU A 88 -32.71 -14.31 2.88
C LEU A 88 -33.12 -13.59 1.58
N TRP A 89 -34.34 -13.83 1.09
CA TRP A 89 -34.90 -13.09 -0.03
C TRP A 89 -34.98 -11.58 0.24
N MET A 90 -35.36 -11.15 1.44
CA MET A 90 -35.39 -9.72 1.79
C MET A 90 -34.00 -9.09 1.85
N ASN A 91 -32.99 -9.85 2.29
CA ASN A 91 -31.62 -9.35 2.37
C ASN A 91 -30.96 -9.22 1.00
N PHE A 92 -31.25 -10.11 0.05
CA PHE A 92 -30.61 -10.12 -1.28
C PHE A 92 -31.50 -9.59 -2.42
N ALA A 93 -32.81 -9.45 -2.18
CA ALA A 93 -33.81 -8.96 -3.13
C ALA A 93 -33.65 -9.52 -4.57
N PRO A 94 -33.59 -10.86 -4.76
CA PRO A 94 -33.33 -11.45 -6.07
C PRO A 94 -34.48 -11.20 -7.05
N THR A 95 -34.15 -10.97 -8.31
CA THR A 95 -35.10 -10.80 -9.42
C THR A 95 -34.76 -11.70 -10.61
N GLY A 96 -35.53 -11.64 -11.70
CA GLY A 96 -35.26 -12.36 -12.94
C GLY A 96 -35.99 -13.69 -13.05
N LYS A 97 -35.37 -14.65 -13.75
CA LYS A 97 -35.98 -15.93 -14.12
C LYS A 97 -35.15 -17.11 -13.67
N VAL A 98 -35.84 -18.17 -13.26
CA VAL A 98 -35.22 -19.43 -12.85
C VAL A 98 -35.84 -20.61 -13.58
N ASN A 99 -34.98 -21.55 -14.00
CA ASN A 99 -35.37 -22.90 -14.35
C ASN A 99 -34.94 -23.84 -13.21
N LEU A 100 -35.83 -24.73 -12.80
CA LEU A 100 -35.67 -25.54 -11.59
C LEU A 100 -36.06 -26.99 -11.88
N ASP A 101 -35.20 -27.93 -11.50
CA ASP A 101 -35.58 -29.34 -11.35
C ASP A 101 -35.67 -29.65 -9.86
N THR A 102 -36.85 -30.02 -9.39
CA THR A 102 -37.15 -30.23 -7.96
C THR A 102 -37.56 -31.67 -7.71
N HIS A 103 -36.95 -32.29 -6.71
CA HIS A 103 -37.30 -33.61 -6.19
C HIS A 103 -37.92 -33.45 -4.80
N VAL A 104 -39.14 -33.95 -4.66
CA VAL A 104 -39.91 -33.93 -3.42
C VAL A 104 -40.11 -35.36 -2.95
N ILE A 105 -39.68 -35.65 -1.73
CA ILE A 105 -39.90 -36.93 -1.07
C ILE A 105 -40.61 -36.65 0.25
N TRP A 106 -41.73 -37.33 0.46
CA TRP A 106 -42.45 -37.28 1.73
C TRP A 106 -42.79 -38.69 2.16
N GLU A 107 -42.55 -38.99 3.44
CA GLU A 107 -42.95 -40.24 4.07
C GLU A 107 -43.81 -39.90 5.27
N ARG A 108 -44.85 -40.70 5.52
CA ARG A 108 -45.74 -40.47 6.65
C ARG A 108 -44.94 -40.46 7.96
N GLY A 109 -45.16 -39.43 8.77
CA GLY A 109 -44.47 -39.24 10.05
C GLY A 109 -43.06 -38.68 9.94
N LYS A 110 -42.56 -38.37 8.73
CA LYS A 110 -41.27 -37.69 8.52
C LYS A 110 -41.47 -36.29 7.92
N PRO A 111 -40.50 -35.37 8.14
CA PRO A 111 -40.50 -34.07 7.47
C PRO A 111 -40.43 -34.22 5.95
N LEU A 112 -41.03 -33.27 5.24
CA LEU A 112 -40.92 -33.13 3.78
C LEU A 112 -39.45 -32.91 3.39
N GLN A 113 -38.94 -33.72 2.47
CA GLN A 113 -37.61 -33.56 1.90
C GLN A 113 -37.71 -32.93 0.53
N VAL A 114 -37.08 -31.76 0.37
CA VAL A 114 -37.01 -31.05 -0.91
C VAL A 114 -35.55 -30.91 -1.30
N GLY A 115 -35.23 -31.37 -2.50
CA GLY A 115 -33.93 -31.15 -3.14
C GLY A 115 -34.14 -30.54 -4.51
N ILE A 116 -33.35 -29.53 -4.86
CA ILE A 116 -33.38 -28.90 -6.17
C ILE A 116 -32.00 -29.15 -6.81
N PRO A 117 -31.80 -30.28 -7.50
CA PRO A 117 -30.51 -30.62 -8.11
C PRO A 117 -30.06 -29.63 -9.19
N ARG A 118 -30.97 -28.87 -9.80
CA ARG A 118 -30.66 -27.89 -10.84
C ARG A 118 -31.43 -26.61 -10.62
N ILE A 119 -30.67 -25.51 -10.59
CA ILE A 119 -31.14 -24.13 -10.62
C ILE A 119 -30.36 -23.45 -11.74
N ASP A 120 -31.05 -22.96 -12.77
CA ASP A 120 -30.46 -22.04 -13.75
C ASP A 120 -31.11 -20.67 -13.57
N TRP A 121 -30.35 -19.70 -13.08
CA TRP A 121 -30.79 -18.32 -12.88
C TRP A 121 -30.25 -17.44 -14.00
N PHE A 122 -31.12 -16.64 -14.61
CA PHE A 122 -30.79 -15.72 -15.70
C PHE A 122 -31.69 -14.49 -15.69
N ASP A 123 -31.28 -13.46 -16.43
CA ASP A 123 -31.97 -12.17 -16.59
C ASP A 123 -32.40 -11.56 -15.25
N GLY A 124 -31.57 -11.76 -14.22
CA GLY A 124 -31.83 -11.32 -12.86
C GLY A 124 -30.96 -10.16 -12.42
N SER A 125 -31.32 -9.65 -11.26
CA SER A 125 -30.47 -8.79 -10.45
C SER A 125 -30.55 -9.20 -8.98
N MET A 126 -29.58 -8.77 -8.20
CA MET A 126 -29.52 -8.99 -6.76
C MET A 126 -28.91 -7.75 -6.09
N SER A 127 -29.40 -7.39 -4.91
CA SER A 127 -28.83 -6.29 -4.11
C SER A 127 -28.86 -6.64 -2.64
N LEU A 128 -27.70 -6.57 -1.97
CA LEU A 128 -27.61 -6.83 -0.55
C LEU A 128 -28.12 -5.61 0.24
N LYS A 129 -29.03 -5.79 1.19
CA LYS A 129 -29.66 -4.69 1.93
C LYS A 129 -28.67 -3.75 2.61
N ASP A 130 -27.66 -4.29 3.29
CA ASP A 130 -26.63 -3.51 4.00
C ASP A 130 -25.42 -3.16 3.10
N PHE A 131 -25.47 -3.58 1.84
CA PHE A 131 -24.54 -3.17 0.80
C PHE A 131 -25.30 -3.00 -0.52
N PRO A 132 -26.12 -1.93 -0.67
CA PRO A 132 -27.08 -1.76 -1.77
C PRO A 132 -26.41 -1.37 -3.10
N TYR A 133 -25.50 -2.23 -3.56
CA TYR A 133 -24.78 -2.15 -4.81
C TYR A 133 -25.32 -3.25 -5.75
N PRO A 134 -26.31 -2.94 -6.61
CA PRO A 134 -27.02 -3.96 -7.36
C PRO A 134 -26.11 -4.65 -8.37
N LEU A 135 -26.15 -5.97 -8.39
CA LEU A 135 -25.54 -6.81 -9.40
C LEU A 135 -26.59 -7.15 -10.45
N ASP A 136 -26.50 -6.51 -11.61
CA ASP A 136 -27.41 -6.70 -12.74
C ASP A 136 -26.90 -7.78 -13.71
N ASN A 137 -27.76 -8.16 -14.66
CA ASN A 137 -27.50 -9.21 -15.66
C ASN A 137 -26.98 -10.51 -15.04
N LEU A 138 -27.50 -10.84 -13.86
CA LEU A 138 -27.09 -11.97 -13.07
C LEU A 138 -27.43 -13.26 -13.78
N LYS A 139 -26.40 -14.11 -13.90
CA LYS A 139 -26.50 -15.49 -14.36
C LYS A 139 -25.78 -16.39 -13.37
N ALA A 140 -26.38 -17.53 -13.05
CA ALA A 140 -25.76 -18.50 -12.18
C ALA A 140 -26.40 -19.88 -12.34
N GLN A 141 -25.63 -20.92 -12.01
CA GLN A 141 -26.12 -22.29 -11.96
C GLN A 141 -25.93 -22.87 -10.57
N GLY A 142 -26.84 -23.70 -10.09
CA GLY A 142 -26.71 -24.23 -8.75
C GLY A 142 -27.65 -25.35 -8.37
N SER A 143 -27.67 -25.61 -7.07
CA SER A 143 -28.50 -26.61 -6.43
C SER A 143 -28.87 -26.17 -5.01
N PHE A 144 -29.97 -26.70 -4.52
CA PHE A 144 -30.44 -26.52 -3.15
C PHE A 144 -30.69 -27.88 -2.50
N ARG A 145 -30.37 -27.98 -1.21
CA ARG A 145 -30.69 -29.15 -0.39
C ARG A 145 -30.92 -28.73 1.06
N VAL A 146 -31.71 -29.51 1.79
CA VAL A 146 -31.77 -29.44 3.25
C VAL A 146 -30.80 -30.47 3.81
N ASN A 147 -29.91 -30.06 4.72
CA ASN A 147 -29.03 -30.97 5.42
C ASN A 147 -29.86 -31.81 6.42
N PRO A 148 -29.91 -33.15 6.27
CA PRO A 148 -30.79 -33.99 7.08
C PRO A 148 -30.37 -34.09 8.54
N GLU A 149 -29.10 -33.83 8.87
CA GLU A 149 -28.58 -33.92 10.24
C GLU A 149 -28.80 -32.62 11.01
N THR A 150 -28.64 -31.47 10.34
CA THR A 150 -28.66 -30.15 10.98
C THR A 150 -29.92 -29.33 10.68
N GLY A 151 -30.69 -29.71 9.66
CA GLY A 151 -31.82 -28.93 9.16
C GLY A 151 -31.43 -27.65 8.40
N VAL A 152 -30.14 -27.43 8.16
CA VAL A 152 -29.65 -26.24 7.44
C VAL A 152 -30.08 -26.30 5.97
N ASN A 153 -30.67 -25.22 5.49
CA ASN A 153 -30.95 -25.00 4.08
C ASN A 153 -29.65 -24.58 3.38
N GLU A 154 -29.12 -25.41 2.48
CA GLU A 154 -27.87 -25.12 1.76
C GLU A 154 -28.14 -24.82 0.28
N VAL A 155 -27.59 -23.71 -0.19
CA VAL A 155 -27.56 -23.34 -1.62
C VAL A 155 -26.12 -23.37 -2.10
N ARG A 156 -25.88 -24.07 -3.21
CA ARG A 156 -24.58 -24.12 -3.90
C ARG A 156 -24.74 -23.54 -5.28
N MET A 157 -24.00 -22.48 -5.57
CA MET A 157 -24.01 -21.81 -6.87
C MET A 157 -22.61 -21.83 -7.48
N SER A 158 -22.57 -21.78 -8.79
CA SER A 158 -21.35 -21.76 -9.61
C SER A 158 -21.59 -20.98 -10.88
N GLY A 159 -20.51 -20.54 -11.51
CA GLY A 159 -20.59 -19.76 -12.75
C GLY A 159 -21.40 -18.47 -12.57
N ILE A 160 -21.34 -17.87 -11.39
CA ILE A 160 -22.06 -16.62 -11.12
C ILE A 160 -21.36 -15.51 -11.89
N SER A 161 -22.12 -14.73 -12.64
CA SER A 161 -21.63 -13.52 -13.31
C SER A 161 -22.71 -12.45 -13.32
N GLY A 162 -22.29 -11.20 -13.22
CA GLY A 162 -23.13 -10.03 -13.43
C GLY A 162 -22.27 -8.78 -13.55
N ASN A 163 -22.92 -7.63 -13.63
CA ASN A 163 -22.22 -6.35 -13.67
C ASN A 163 -22.99 -5.26 -12.89
N HIS A 164 -22.26 -4.23 -12.50
CA HIS A 164 -22.81 -2.96 -12.02
C HIS A 164 -22.14 -1.85 -12.81
N ASP A 165 -22.89 -1.15 -13.66
CA ASP A 165 -22.31 -0.27 -14.68
C ASP A 165 -21.21 -1.02 -15.46
N GLU A 166 -19.98 -0.47 -15.48
CA GLU A 166 -18.81 -1.08 -16.12
C GLU A 166 -18.13 -2.17 -15.27
N THR A 167 -18.42 -2.22 -13.96
CA THR A 167 -17.83 -3.20 -13.03
C THR A 167 -18.35 -4.59 -13.37
N LYS A 168 -17.46 -5.54 -13.65
CA LYS A 168 -17.83 -6.94 -13.93
C LYS A 168 -17.45 -7.82 -12.76
N ILE A 169 -18.41 -8.60 -12.27
CA ILE A 169 -18.20 -9.53 -11.17
C ILE A 169 -18.40 -10.95 -11.68
N ARG A 170 -17.44 -11.83 -11.38
CA ARG A 170 -17.58 -13.28 -11.58
C ARG A 170 -17.20 -14.00 -10.29
N ILE A 171 -17.97 -15.00 -9.91
CA ILE A 171 -17.73 -15.83 -8.73
C ILE A 171 -17.77 -17.28 -9.16
N ALA A 172 -16.67 -18.00 -9.00
CA ALA A 172 -16.57 -19.37 -9.48
C ALA A 172 -17.48 -20.31 -8.66
N LYS A 173 -17.56 -20.09 -7.35
CA LYS A 173 -18.34 -20.89 -6.42
C LYS A 173 -18.91 -20.01 -5.31
N ALA A 174 -20.20 -20.12 -5.06
CA ALA A 174 -20.80 -19.59 -3.85
C ALA A 174 -21.49 -20.69 -3.06
N LEU A 175 -21.41 -20.60 -1.75
CA LEU A 175 -22.07 -21.48 -0.82
C LEU A 175 -22.80 -20.62 0.20
N ALA A 176 -24.08 -20.88 0.38
CA ALA A 176 -24.91 -20.19 1.35
C ALA A 176 -25.65 -21.19 2.22
N GLY A 177 -25.85 -20.83 3.48
CA GLY A 177 -26.58 -21.64 4.44
C GLY A 177 -27.53 -20.80 5.28
N VAL A 178 -28.73 -21.32 5.54
CA VAL A 178 -29.66 -20.73 6.52
C VAL A 178 -30.06 -21.80 7.52
N THR A 179 -29.78 -21.54 8.79
CA THR A 179 -30.15 -22.42 9.91
C THR A 179 -31.66 -22.40 10.16
N PRO A 180 -32.21 -23.38 10.91
CA PRO A 180 -33.61 -23.32 11.35
C PRO A 180 -33.95 -22.12 12.24
N SER A 181 -32.97 -21.56 12.97
CA SER A 181 -33.10 -20.29 13.72
C SER A 181 -33.01 -19.05 12.82
N GLY A 182 -32.68 -19.24 11.54
CA GLY A 182 -32.59 -18.20 10.52
C GLY A 182 -31.28 -17.40 10.52
N ASP A 183 -30.29 -17.81 11.31
CA ASP A 183 -28.91 -17.37 11.13
C ASP A 183 -28.41 -17.85 9.76
N TRP A 184 -27.75 -16.96 9.03
CA TRP A 184 -27.34 -17.23 7.66
C TRP A 184 -25.89 -16.82 7.40
N TRP A 185 -25.32 -17.46 6.38
CA TRP A 185 -24.00 -17.13 5.88
C TRP A 185 -23.95 -17.29 4.35
N VAL A 186 -23.10 -16.50 3.71
CA VAL A 186 -22.81 -16.58 2.28
C VAL A 186 -21.31 -16.46 2.09
N GLN A 187 -20.71 -17.47 1.49
CA GLN A 187 -19.29 -17.50 1.12
C GLN A 187 -19.16 -17.44 -0.40
N LEU A 188 -18.39 -16.48 -0.89
CA LEU A 188 -18.10 -16.24 -2.30
C LEU A 188 -16.62 -16.56 -2.54
N ASP A 189 -16.34 -17.71 -3.15
CA ASP A 189 -14.98 -18.19 -3.41
C ASP A 189 -14.53 -17.85 -4.84
N LYS A 190 -13.24 -17.50 -4.98
CA LYS A 190 -12.60 -17.18 -6.26
C LYS A 190 -13.40 -16.11 -7.03
N MET A 191 -13.72 -15.05 -6.32
CA MET A 191 -14.33 -13.85 -6.89
C MET A 191 -13.29 -13.11 -7.73
N THR A 192 -13.69 -12.64 -8.89
CA THR A 192 -12.93 -11.70 -9.72
C THR A 192 -13.81 -10.50 -10.01
N ILE A 193 -13.25 -9.32 -9.80
CA ILE A 193 -13.89 -8.03 -10.01
C ILE A 193 -13.01 -7.26 -10.99
N ASP A 194 -13.57 -6.92 -12.14
CA ASP A 194 -12.88 -6.09 -13.14
C ASP A 194 -13.52 -4.69 -13.12
N ASP A 195 -12.69 -3.66 -13.26
CA ASP A 195 -13.11 -2.27 -13.41
C ASP A 195 -13.99 -1.71 -12.28
N LEU A 196 -13.71 -2.10 -11.02
CA LEU A 196 -14.42 -1.58 -9.85
C LEU A 196 -14.18 -0.08 -9.66
N SER A 197 -15.24 0.70 -9.82
CA SER A 197 -15.27 2.12 -9.50
C SER A 197 -15.60 2.34 -8.02
N THR A 198 -14.77 3.10 -7.30
CA THR A 198 -15.03 3.54 -5.92
C THR A 198 -15.81 4.85 -5.87
N ASP A 199 -16.76 5.01 -6.79
CA ASP A 199 -17.57 6.22 -6.92
C ASP A 199 -18.59 6.40 -5.80
N ARG A 200 -19.42 7.44 -5.92
CA ARG A 200 -20.45 7.77 -4.95
C ARG A 200 -21.48 6.66 -4.75
N ALA A 201 -21.77 5.83 -5.77
CA ALA A 201 -22.72 4.73 -5.62
C ALA A 201 -22.10 3.63 -4.74
N PHE A 202 -20.86 3.24 -5.02
CA PHE A 202 -20.12 2.29 -4.18
C PHE A 202 -19.94 2.80 -2.74
N GLN A 203 -19.55 4.06 -2.58
CA GLN A 203 -19.37 4.69 -1.27
C GLN A 203 -20.67 4.73 -0.45
N LYS A 204 -21.80 5.06 -1.08
CA LYS A 204 -23.12 5.06 -0.42
C LYS A 204 -23.60 3.67 -0.03
N ALA A 205 -23.11 2.64 -0.71
CA ALA A 205 -23.45 1.26 -0.39
C ALA A 205 -22.68 0.76 0.85
N LEU A 206 -21.55 1.37 1.19
CA LEU A 206 -20.74 0.91 2.32
C LEU A 206 -21.21 1.46 3.67
N PRO A 207 -20.94 0.75 4.78
CA PRO A 207 -21.02 1.32 6.12
C PRO A 207 -20.17 2.59 6.27
N GLU A 208 -20.63 3.54 7.07
CA GLU A 208 -20.04 4.89 7.19
C GLU A 208 -18.53 4.87 7.46
N ALA A 209 -18.06 4.01 8.37
CA ALA A 209 -16.64 3.89 8.69
C ALA A 209 -15.79 3.48 7.48
N MET A 210 -16.27 2.52 6.68
CA MET A 210 -15.58 2.07 5.46
C MET A 210 -15.65 3.13 4.35
N ALA A 211 -16.82 3.75 4.19
CA ALA A 211 -17.04 4.78 3.19
C ALA A 211 -16.13 5.99 3.43
N SER A 212 -15.98 6.42 4.69
CA SER A 212 -15.10 7.52 5.10
C SER A 212 -13.63 7.20 4.78
N ALA A 213 -13.15 6.02 5.19
CA ALA A 213 -11.77 5.62 4.91
C ALA A 213 -11.46 5.57 3.40
N LEU A 214 -12.36 5.00 2.59
CA LEU A 214 -12.21 4.94 1.13
C LEU A 214 -12.31 6.32 0.46
N ASN A 215 -13.18 7.20 0.96
CA ASN A 215 -13.30 8.56 0.47
C ASN A 215 -12.01 9.35 0.70
N THR A 216 -11.40 9.23 1.88
CA THR A 216 -10.11 9.89 2.17
C THR A 216 -8.97 9.33 1.31
N LEU A 217 -8.99 8.02 1.02
CA LEU A 217 -8.04 7.41 0.08
C LEU A 217 -8.20 7.93 -1.35
N ASN A 218 -9.40 8.41 -1.73
CA ASN A 218 -9.69 9.08 -3.00
C ASN A 218 -9.08 8.37 -4.22
N ILE A 219 -9.38 7.08 -4.38
CA ILE A 219 -8.89 6.28 -5.50
C ILE A 219 -9.55 6.78 -6.79
N GLN A 220 -8.76 7.29 -7.72
CA GLN A 220 -9.29 8.05 -8.87
C GLN A 220 -9.61 7.20 -10.10
N ARG A 221 -9.00 6.02 -10.23
CA ARG A 221 -9.23 5.12 -11.37
C ARG A 221 -9.80 3.79 -10.90
N PRO A 222 -10.55 3.07 -11.77
CA PRO A 222 -11.03 1.75 -11.44
C PRO A 222 -9.92 0.79 -11.01
N ILE A 223 -10.26 -0.13 -10.13
CA ILE A 223 -9.36 -1.18 -9.65
C ILE A 223 -9.88 -2.55 -10.08
N SER A 224 -8.98 -3.49 -10.34
CA SER A 224 -9.36 -4.90 -10.45
C SER A 224 -9.06 -5.59 -9.14
N ALA A 225 -9.84 -6.60 -8.76
CA ALA A 225 -9.61 -7.35 -7.54
C ALA A 225 -9.95 -8.84 -7.71
N ASN A 226 -9.29 -9.70 -6.95
CA ASN A 226 -9.68 -11.10 -6.84
C ASN A 226 -9.44 -11.65 -5.44
N GLY A 227 -10.22 -12.64 -5.05
CA GLY A 227 -10.13 -13.22 -3.72
C GLY A 227 -11.41 -13.90 -3.28
N MET A 228 -11.73 -13.77 -2.00
CA MET A 228 -12.94 -14.31 -1.40
C MET A 228 -13.58 -13.31 -0.44
N ILE A 229 -14.89 -13.42 -0.30
CA ILE A 229 -15.68 -12.65 0.67
C ILE A 229 -16.68 -13.58 1.35
N GLU A 230 -16.86 -13.44 2.65
CA GLU A 230 -17.89 -14.11 3.43
C GLU A 230 -18.75 -13.08 4.16
N PHE A 231 -20.05 -13.29 4.16
CA PHE A 231 -21.03 -12.52 4.92
C PHE A 231 -21.76 -13.42 5.90
N ARG A 232 -22.10 -12.89 7.07
CA ARG A 232 -23.00 -13.55 8.03
C ARG A 232 -24.02 -12.57 8.59
N GLY A 233 -25.22 -13.08 8.86
CA GLY A 233 -26.27 -12.31 9.52
C GLY A 233 -27.24 -13.20 10.30
N SER A 234 -28.19 -12.57 10.97
CA SER A 234 -29.20 -13.23 11.82
C SER A 234 -30.56 -12.58 11.65
N GLN A 235 -31.63 -13.30 11.99
CA GLN A 235 -32.99 -12.75 12.09
C GLN A 235 -33.21 -11.96 13.38
N GLN A 236 -32.31 -12.09 14.36
CA GLN A 236 -32.42 -11.41 15.63
C GLN A 236 -32.38 -9.89 15.42
N PRO A 237 -33.43 -9.15 15.80
CA PRO A 237 -33.50 -7.70 15.59
C PRO A 237 -32.28 -6.98 16.17
N GLY A 238 -31.67 -6.10 15.38
CA GLY A 238 -30.50 -5.33 15.80
C GLY A 238 -29.15 -6.01 15.58
N THR A 239 -29.12 -7.24 15.04
CA THR A 239 -27.87 -7.89 14.65
C THR A 239 -27.39 -7.34 13.31
N ALA A 240 -26.21 -6.73 13.28
CA ALA A 240 -25.59 -6.24 12.05
C ALA A 240 -25.03 -7.39 11.19
N ILE A 241 -25.01 -7.20 9.88
CA ILE A 241 -24.28 -8.09 8.98
C ILE A 241 -22.78 -7.93 9.23
N THR A 242 -22.11 -9.06 9.41
CA THR A 242 -20.64 -9.12 9.54
C THR A 242 -20.03 -9.61 8.23
N ALA A 243 -18.80 -9.20 7.96
CA ALA A 243 -18.07 -9.59 6.77
C ALA A 243 -16.62 -9.97 7.07
N TYR A 244 -16.10 -10.92 6.31
CA TYR A 244 -14.68 -11.26 6.23
C TYR A 244 -14.27 -11.28 4.76
N TRP A 245 -13.06 -10.82 4.46
CA TRP A 245 -12.51 -10.90 3.12
C TRP A 245 -11.00 -11.13 3.13
N ASP A 246 -10.53 -11.78 2.08
CA ASP A 246 -9.13 -11.87 1.67
C ASP A 246 -9.08 -11.55 0.18
N MET A 247 -8.49 -10.40 -0.16
CA MET A 247 -8.51 -9.84 -1.50
C MET A 247 -7.12 -9.41 -1.95
N ASN A 248 -6.88 -9.55 -3.25
CA ASN A 248 -5.79 -8.93 -3.97
C ASN A 248 -6.38 -7.86 -4.89
N SER A 249 -5.97 -6.62 -4.70
CA SER A 249 -6.35 -5.47 -5.53
C SER A 249 -5.19 -5.07 -6.42
N TYR A 250 -5.49 -4.71 -7.66
CA TYR A 250 -4.52 -4.35 -8.70
C TYR A 250 -4.76 -2.91 -9.13
N LEU A 251 -3.69 -2.13 -9.07
CA LEU A 251 -3.67 -0.70 -9.40
C LEU A 251 -2.91 -0.53 -10.71
N ALA A 252 -3.53 0.16 -11.67
CA ALA A 252 -2.94 0.48 -12.97
C ALA A 252 -3.02 1.98 -13.21
N GLU A 253 -1.88 2.65 -13.11
CA GLU A 253 -1.74 4.11 -13.25
C GLU A 253 -2.67 4.90 -12.32
N ASN A 254 -2.91 4.39 -11.11
CA ASN A 254 -3.88 5.01 -10.21
C ASN A 254 -3.30 6.25 -9.52
N THR A 255 -4.21 7.08 -9.00
CA THR A 255 -3.89 8.18 -8.10
C THR A 255 -4.73 8.00 -6.84
N LEU A 256 -4.11 8.09 -5.68
CA LEU A 256 -4.76 7.97 -4.38
C LEU A 256 -4.09 8.92 -3.37
N THR A 257 -4.82 9.30 -2.33
CA THR A 257 -4.36 10.24 -1.31
C THR A 257 -4.21 9.52 0.03
N ALA A 258 -3.02 9.56 0.61
CA ALA A 258 -2.76 9.02 1.95
C ALA A 258 -1.87 10.00 2.72
N GLY A 259 -2.46 11.10 3.18
CA GLY A 259 -1.75 12.26 3.73
C GLY A 259 -1.08 13.13 2.66
N VAL A 260 -0.46 12.52 1.65
CA VAL A 260 0.03 13.18 0.42
C VAL A 260 -0.58 12.52 -0.80
N ASP A 261 -0.44 13.14 -1.96
CA ASP A 261 -0.87 12.53 -3.23
C ASP A 261 0.16 11.51 -3.71
N LEU A 262 -0.30 10.28 -3.94
CA LEU A 262 0.43 9.21 -4.59
C LEU A 262 -0.10 9.11 -6.02
N THR A 263 0.76 9.36 -7.00
CA THR A 263 0.39 9.35 -8.42
C THR A 263 1.12 8.24 -9.16
N LYS A 264 0.59 7.82 -10.31
CA LYS A 264 1.18 6.75 -11.14
C LYS A 264 1.44 5.48 -10.31
N VAL A 265 0.45 5.10 -9.51
CA VAL A 265 0.51 3.92 -8.67
C VAL A 265 0.27 2.68 -9.52
N TYR A 266 1.26 1.79 -9.55
CA TYR A 266 1.19 0.50 -10.23
C TYR A 266 1.54 -0.62 -9.26
N GLY A 267 0.82 -1.73 -9.38
CA GLY A 267 1.14 -2.98 -8.70
C GLY A 267 -0.04 -3.53 -7.92
N LYS A 268 0.27 -4.27 -6.86
CA LYS A 268 -0.68 -5.12 -6.14
C LYS A 268 -0.74 -4.73 -4.66
N VAL A 269 -1.95 -4.78 -4.10
CA VAL A 269 -2.21 -4.68 -2.67
C VAL A 269 -2.95 -5.94 -2.23
N HIS A 270 -2.39 -6.68 -1.28
CA HIS A 270 -3.12 -7.74 -0.61
C HIS A 270 -3.75 -7.19 0.68
N SER A 271 -5.01 -7.53 0.94
CA SER A 271 -5.72 -7.16 2.15
C SER A 271 -6.56 -8.30 2.70
N GLU A 272 -6.47 -8.52 4.00
CA GLU A 272 -7.34 -9.38 4.78
C GLU A 272 -8.07 -8.51 5.80
N GLY A 273 -9.39 -8.60 5.88
CA GLY A 273 -10.14 -7.75 6.79
C GLY A 273 -11.45 -8.35 7.31
N THR A 274 -11.93 -7.75 8.39
CA THR A 274 -13.18 -8.08 9.06
C THR A 274 -13.98 -6.82 9.33
N TRP A 275 -15.29 -6.96 9.21
CA TRP A 275 -16.30 -6.03 9.70
C TRP A 275 -17.20 -6.75 10.68
N ASP A 276 -17.21 -6.31 11.94
CA ASP A 276 -18.01 -6.94 13.00
C ASP A 276 -19.42 -6.33 13.14
N GLY A 277 -19.79 -5.40 12.26
CA GLY A 277 -21.02 -4.63 12.34
C GLY A 277 -20.81 -3.19 12.82
N SER A 278 -19.64 -2.85 13.35
CA SER A 278 -19.33 -1.51 13.88
C SER A 278 -17.90 -1.07 13.59
N HIS A 279 -16.94 -1.99 13.68
CA HIS A 279 -15.52 -1.73 13.53
C HIS A 279 -14.93 -2.42 12.30
N LEU A 280 -14.07 -1.69 11.62
CA LEU A 280 -13.25 -2.17 10.51
C LEU A 280 -11.87 -2.56 11.04
N HIS A 281 -11.47 -3.80 10.82
CA HIS A 281 -10.09 -4.24 11.00
C HIS A 281 -9.60 -4.80 9.67
N LEU A 282 -8.53 -4.21 9.12
CA LEU A 282 -7.93 -4.66 7.88
C LEU A 282 -6.42 -4.64 8.03
N LYS A 283 -5.75 -5.70 7.62
CA LYS A 283 -4.29 -5.77 7.52
C LYS A 283 -3.92 -6.19 6.09
N GLY A 284 -2.73 -5.84 5.66
CA GLY A 284 -2.33 -6.17 4.31
C GLY A 284 -0.87 -5.91 4.04
N ASP A 285 -0.48 -6.25 2.83
CA ASP A 285 0.87 -6.05 2.31
C ASP A 285 0.79 -5.29 0.98
N LEU A 286 1.64 -4.27 0.87
CA LEU A 286 1.88 -3.57 -0.38
C LEU A 286 2.94 -4.35 -1.19
N ASP A 287 2.69 -4.50 -2.48
CA ASP A 287 3.67 -4.93 -3.48
C ASP A 287 3.48 -4.06 -4.74
N LEU A 288 3.92 -2.81 -4.64
CA LEU A 288 3.76 -1.82 -5.71
C LEU A 288 5.04 -1.75 -6.54
N ASP A 289 4.88 -1.79 -7.87
CA ASP A 289 5.98 -1.69 -8.81
C ASP A 289 6.57 -0.28 -8.82
N SER A 290 5.70 0.73 -8.82
CA SER A 290 6.10 2.13 -8.83
C SER A 290 5.05 3.06 -8.24
N VAL A 291 5.53 4.14 -7.63
CA VAL A 291 4.72 5.27 -7.14
C VAL A 291 5.51 6.56 -7.34
N VAL A 292 4.82 7.66 -7.66
CA VAL A 292 5.37 9.02 -7.61
C VAL A 292 4.77 9.77 -6.44
N ILE A 293 5.64 10.21 -5.51
CA ILE A 293 5.28 10.97 -4.31
C ILE A 293 6.11 12.26 -4.29
N LEU A 294 5.46 13.42 -4.15
CA LEU A 294 6.14 14.74 -4.15
C LEU A 294 7.13 14.90 -5.33
N ASP A 295 6.75 14.45 -6.52
CA ASP A 295 7.57 14.46 -7.76
C ASP A 295 8.77 13.49 -7.76
N TYR A 296 8.96 12.71 -6.69
CA TYR A 296 9.98 11.68 -6.60
C TYR A 296 9.44 10.31 -6.97
N HIS A 297 10.15 9.63 -7.87
CA HIS A 297 9.78 8.30 -8.34
C HIS A 297 10.41 7.20 -7.47
N LEU A 298 9.55 6.37 -6.89
CA LEU A 298 9.88 5.21 -6.07
C LEU A 298 9.50 3.93 -6.81
N THR A 299 10.26 2.85 -6.61
CA THR A 299 9.97 1.53 -7.18
C THR A 299 10.10 0.43 -6.13
N GLU A 300 9.56 -0.75 -6.42
CA GLU A 300 9.62 -1.93 -5.53
C GLU A 300 9.17 -1.59 -4.10
N ILE A 301 7.99 -0.98 -3.97
CA ILE A 301 7.44 -0.58 -2.68
C ILE A 301 6.80 -1.81 -2.03
N LYS A 302 7.39 -2.28 -0.93
CA LYS A 302 6.95 -3.49 -0.23
C LYS A 302 6.85 -3.27 1.26
N GLY A 303 5.78 -3.76 1.88
CA GLY A 303 5.68 -3.82 3.33
C GLY A 303 4.24 -3.79 3.83
N PRO A 304 4.08 -3.99 5.14
CA PRO A 304 2.76 -4.16 5.72
C PRO A 304 2.06 -2.81 5.92
N PHE A 305 0.74 -2.88 6.00
CA PHE A 305 -0.11 -1.81 6.50
C PHE A 305 -1.28 -2.40 7.29
N GLU A 306 -1.87 -1.58 8.14
CA GLU A 306 -3.05 -1.93 8.92
C GLU A 306 -4.02 -0.75 8.92
N ILE A 307 -5.31 -1.03 8.84
CA ILE A 307 -6.39 -0.07 9.00
C ILE A 307 -7.26 -0.56 10.16
N HIS A 308 -7.37 0.27 11.19
CA HIS A 308 -8.32 0.11 12.27
C HIS A 308 -9.29 1.30 12.22
N ASP A 309 -10.52 1.07 11.78
CA ASP A 309 -11.50 2.10 11.48
C ASP A 309 -10.92 3.18 10.53
N GLN A 310 -10.66 4.37 11.06
CA GLN A 310 -10.09 5.51 10.31
C GLN A 310 -8.59 5.67 10.54
N ARG A 311 -7.90 4.77 11.25
CA ARG A 311 -6.45 4.86 11.45
C ARG A 311 -5.74 3.91 10.49
N LEU A 312 -5.00 4.46 9.53
CA LEU A 312 -4.07 3.72 8.69
C LEU A 312 -2.67 3.78 9.29
N THR A 313 -2.13 2.65 9.69
CA THR A 313 -0.74 2.48 10.08
C THR A 313 0.03 1.87 8.91
N VAL A 314 1.14 2.49 8.54
CA VAL A 314 2.04 1.99 7.50
C VAL A 314 3.34 1.50 8.13
N GLY A 315 3.81 0.33 7.68
CA GLY A 315 4.75 -0.48 8.46
C GLY A 315 4.05 -1.20 9.62
N SER A 316 4.74 -2.12 10.31
CA SER A 316 4.14 -2.89 11.40
C SER A 316 4.47 -2.33 12.78
N ARG A 317 3.54 -2.48 13.72
CA ARG A 317 3.80 -2.39 15.17
C ARG A 317 4.00 -3.76 15.83
N GLU A 318 3.74 -4.86 15.11
CA GLU A 318 3.68 -6.22 15.67
C GLU A 318 4.57 -7.25 14.96
N ILE A 319 5.14 -8.14 15.77
CA ILE A 319 5.97 -9.30 15.41
C ILE A 319 5.06 -10.48 15.01
N ARG A 320 5.34 -11.14 13.87
CA ARG A 320 4.82 -12.49 13.60
C ARG A 320 5.35 -13.48 14.64
N ARG A 321 4.45 -14.07 15.44
CA ARG A 321 4.73 -15.31 16.19
C ARG A 321 4.99 -16.45 15.20
N GLU A 322 6.24 -16.86 15.05
CA GLU A 322 6.56 -18.22 14.65
C GLU A 322 6.83 -19.06 15.90
N LYS A 323 6.09 -20.17 16.01
CA LYS A 323 6.31 -21.20 17.04
C LYS A 323 7.72 -21.78 16.88
N THR A 324 8.64 -21.40 17.75
CA THR A 324 9.64 -22.36 18.26
C THR A 324 10.02 -21.98 19.70
N GLN A 325 9.87 -22.92 20.61
CA GLN A 325 10.41 -22.83 21.97
C GLN A 325 11.94 -22.70 21.90
N SER A 326 12.49 -21.62 22.44
CA SER A 326 13.63 -21.69 23.38
C SER A 326 13.97 -20.28 23.88
N VAL A 327 14.17 -20.22 25.20
CA VAL A 327 14.37 -19.02 26.02
C VAL A 327 15.63 -18.26 25.61
N SER A 328 15.47 -16.99 25.20
CA SER A 328 16.56 -15.98 25.26
C SER A 328 16.02 -14.57 25.01
N LEU A 329 15.94 -13.79 26.11
CA LEU A 329 15.74 -12.32 26.22
C LEU A 329 14.48 -11.74 25.53
N PRO A 330 13.85 -10.67 26.09
CA PRO A 330 12.76 -9.99 25.39
C PRO A 330 13.31 -9.37 24.10
N GLN A 331 13.06 -10.03 22.96
CA GLN A 331 13.27 -9.44 21.65
C GLN A 331 12.26 -8.29 21.50
N ILE A 332 12.79 -7.07 21.64
CA ILE A 332 12.07 -5.82 21.42
C ILE A 332 11.51 -5.83 19.99
N ASN A 333 10.20 -5.54 19.87
CA ASN A 333 9.44 -5.37 18.62
C ASN A 333 10.28 -4.85 17.45
N SER A 334 10.62 -5.71 16.47
CA SER A 334 11.08 -5.24 15.17
C SER A 334 9.86 -4.77 14.37
N MET A 335 9.56 -3.47 14.43
CA MET A 335 8.63 -2.86 13.47
C MET A 335 9.15 -3.10 12.06
N GLN A 336 8.35 -3.68 11.17
CA GLN A 336 8.71 -3.86 9.77
C GLN A 336 8.27 -2.62 8.99
N PRO A 337 9.18 -1.71 8.59
CA PRO A 337 8.78 -0.57 7.79
C PRO A 337 8.34 -1.01 6.40
N ILE A 338 7.58 -0.15 5.72
CA ILE A 338 7.53 -0.20 4.25
C ILE A 338 8.92 0.11 3.72
N THR A 339 9.35 -0.63 2.70
CA THR A 339 10.60 -0.42 1.98
C THR A 339 10.31 0.00 0.55
N ALA A 340 11.18 0.81 -0.05
CA ALA A 340 11.12 1.19 -1.46
C ALA A 340 12.53 1.41 -2.01
N LYS A 341 12.74 1.23 -3.31
CA LYS A 341 13.94 1.66 -4.02
C LYS A 341 13.79 3.11 -4.45
N ALA A 342 14.81 3.90 -4.15
CA ALA A 342 14.93 5.28 -4.60
C ALA A 342 16.39 5.59 -4.87
N ILE A 343 16.71 6.22 -6.01
CA ILE A 343 18.08 6.65 -6.37
C ILE A 343 19.15 5.59 -6.07
N ARG A 344 18.87 4.31 -6.41
CA ARG A 344 19.69 3.10 -6.13
C ARG A 344 19.86 2.71 -4.66
N GLY A 345 19.39 3.53 -3.72
CA GLY A 345 19.32 3.21 -2.30
C GLY A 345 18.01 2.52 -1.92
N VAL A 346 17.80 2.42 -0.60
CA VAL A 346 16.57 1.93 0.01
C VAL A 346 16.00 3.02 0.89
N LEU A 347 14.71 3.35 0.67
CA LEU A 347 13.91 4.12 1.59
C LEU A 347 13.13 3.18 2.50
N THR A 348 13.06 3.51 3.79
CA THR A 348 12.15 2.88 4.73
C THR A 348 11.14 3.90 5.23
N CYS A 349 9.89 3.49 5.47
CA CYS A 349 8.82 4.36 5.92
C CYS A 349 7.97 3.65 6.98
N MET A 350 7.64 4.36 8.05
CA MET A 350 6.70 3.92 9.07
C MET A 350 5.92 5.13 9.59
N GLY A 351 4.67 4.93 10.01
CA GLY A 351 3.88 6.03 10.53
C GLY A 351 2.40 5.74 10.62
N ASP A 352 1.66 6.74 11.07
CA ASP A 352 0.21 6.70 11.23
C ASP A 352 -0.43 7.83 10.42
N ILE A 353 -1.59 7.53 9.85
CA ILE A 353 -2.43 8.44 9.08
C ILE A 353 -3.86 8.31 9.62
N GLU A 354 -4.48 9.42 10.02
CA GLU A 354 -5.90 9.48 10.34
C GLU A 354 -6.69 9.80 9.06
N LEU A 355 -7.48 8.83 8.59
CA LEU A 355 -8.33 8.86 7.40
C LEU A 355 -9.68 9.55 7.68
N ASN A 356 -9.64 10.80 8.11
CA ASN A 356 -10.82 11.66 8.22
C ASN A 356 -10.91 12.62 7.02
N ASP A 357 -11.89 13.52 7.00
CA ASP A 357 -12.09 14.49 5.90
C ASP A 357 -10.84 15.35 5.60
N VAL A 358 -10.00 15.60 6.60
CA VAL A 358 -8.75 16.37 6.46
C VAL A 358 -7.61 15.61 7.12
N PRO A 359 -6.99 14.65 6.41
CA PRO A 359 -6.16 13.63 7.01
C PRO A 359 -4.99 14.24 7.78
N THR A 360 -4.69 13.69 8.95
CA THR A 360 -3.47 14.03 9.70
C THR A 360 -2.49 12.88 9.60
N TYR A 361 -1.20 13.17 9.58
CA TYR A 361 -0.18 12.13 9.43
C TYR A 361 1.10 12.46 10.18
N ASN A 362 1.80 11.42 10.61
CA ASN A 362 3.13 11.48 11.21
C ASN A 362 3.94 10.28 10.73
N MET A 363 5.01 10.57 9.99
CA MET A 363 5.77 9.63 9.20
C MET A 363 7.25 9.74 9.54
N GLN A 364 7.91 8.62 9.75
CA GLN A 364 9.36 8.51 9.83
C GLN A 364 9.86 7.84 8.56
N ILE A 365 10.76 8.52 7.85
CA ILE A 365 11.33 8.08 6.59
C ILE A 365 12.85 8.07 6.73
N GLU A 366 13.50 7.00 6.29
CA GLU A 366 14.96 6.89 6.29
C GLU A 366 15.45 6.49 4.91
N LEU A 367 16.54 7.10 4.45
CA LEU A 367 17.26 6.77 3.24
C LEU A 367 18.58 6.11 3.61
N ASN A 368 18.81 4.92 3.06
CA ASN A 368 20.06 4.19 3.21
C ASN A 368 20.71 3.99 1.83
N ARG A 369 21.96 4.48 1.72
CA ARG A 369 22.83 4.33 0.54
C ARG A 369 22.22 4.78 -0.78
N GLY A 370 21.49 5.90 -0.77
CA GLY A 370 21.09 6.57 -2.02
C GLY A 370 22.32 7.12 -2.75
N LEU A 371 22.30 7.17 -4.08
CA LEU A 371 23.41 7.71 -4.86
C LEU A 371 23.10 9.13 -5.31
N LEU A 372 23.97 10.08 -4.93
CA LEU A 372 23.83 11.50 -5.26
C LEU A 372 23.85 11.72 -6.77
N GLU A 373 24.63 10.95 -7.51
CA GLU A 373 24.70 11.03 -8.97
C GLU A 373 23.39 10.65 -9.65
N GLU A 374 22.66 9.67 -9.12
CA GLU A 374 21.36 9.25 -9.64
C GLU A 374 20.29 10.28 -9.30
N TYR A 375 20.38 10.87 -8.10
CA TYR A 375 19.55 12.02 -7.73
C TYR A 375 19.80 13.21 -8.66
N ALA A 376 21.07 13.59 -8.86
CA ALA A 376 21.44 14.75 -9.67
C ALA A 376 21.07 14.57 -11.15
N ALA A 377 21.32 13.38 -11.71
CA ALA A 377 20.95 13.07 -13.09
C ALA A 377 19.44 13.18 -13.35
N ARG A 378 18.61 12.86 -12.35
CA ARG A 378 17.14 12.86 -12.50
C ARG A 378 16.50 14.20 -12.14
N TYR A 379 16.99 14.87 -11.09
CA TYR A 379 16.31 16.03 -10.48
C TYR A 379 17.10 17.33 -10.52
N MET A 380 18.38 17.30 -10.94
CA MET A 380 19.24 18.49 -11.05
C MET A 380 19.90 18.56 -12.44
N PRO A 381 19.11 18.78 -13.52
CA PRO A 381 19.64 18.85 -14.87
C PRO A 381 20.78 19.87 -14.96
N GLY A 382 21.93 19.45 -15.50
CA GLY A 382 23.15 20.24 -15.58
C GLY A 382 24.23 19.90 -14.54
N GLN A 383 23.88 19.19 -13.46
CA GLN A 383 24.81 18.84 -12.37
C GLN A 383 25.35 17.40 -12.48
N SER A 384 26.02 17.07 -13.58
CA SER A 384 26.43 15.68 -13.89
C SER A 384 27.64 15.16 -13.11
N GLN A 385 28.39 16.04 -12.43
CA GLN A 385 29.64 15.71 -11.75
C GLN A 385 29.48 15.34 -10.26
N LEU A 386 28.29 15.56 -9.69
CA LEU A 386 28.03 15.24 -8.28
C LEU A 386 28.05 13.71 -8.09
N ARG A 387 28.85 13.23 -7.14
CA ARG A 387 28.88 11.80 -6.76
C ARG A 387 28.84 11.67 -5.24
N GLY A 388 28.28 10.58 -4.74
CA GLY A 388 28.39 10.26 -3.32
C GLY A 388 27.26 9.40 -2.79
N VAL A 389 27.45 8.90 -1.57
CA VAL A 389 26.49 8.02 -0.90
C VAL A 389 25.70 8.82 0.13
N MET A 390 24.40 8.98 -0.12
CA MET A 390 23.41 9.67 0.70
C MET A 390 22.80 8.73 1.73
N ASN A 391 22.85 9.14 3.00
CA ASN A 391 22.13 8.52 4.10
C ASN A 391 21.42 9.62 4.90
N GLY A 392 20.20 9.39 5.33
CA GLY A 392 19.48 10.41 6.08
C GLY A 392 18.19 9.90 6.65
N TRP A 393 17.57 10.71 7.49
CA TRP A 393 16.26 10.46 8.04
C TRP A 393 15.48 11.76 8.07
N ILE A 394 14.16 11.64 7.97
CA ILE A 394 13.24 12.76 8.11
C ILE A 394 11.99 12.27 8.84
N GLN A 395 11.59 13.03 9.85
CA GLN A 395 10.26 12.93 10.42
C GLN A 395 9.39 13.99 9.77
N LEU A 396 8.26 13.57 9.21
CA LEU A 396 7.30 14.43 8.52
C LEU A 396 5.95 14.35 9.21
N TRP A 397 5.29 15.48 9.41
CA TRP A 397 3.92 15.53 9.90
C TRP A 397 3.17 16.67 9.23
N GLY A 398 1.85 16.51 9.12
CA GLY A 398 1.04 17.48 8.42
C GLY A 398 -0.44 17.20 8.54
N ARG A 399 -1.21 18.05 7.86
CA ARG A 399 -2.67 17.95 7.78
C ARG A 399 -3.12 18.27 6.35
N GLY A 400 -4.04 17.48 5.81
CA GLY A 400 -4.49 17.58 4.43
C GLY A 400 -3.41 17.21 3.41
N SER A 401 -3.73 17.30 2.12
CA SER A 401 -2.83 16.90 1.03
C SER A 401 -1.89 18.02 0.54
N SER A 402 -2.02 19.24 1.06
CA SER A 402 -1.24 20.38 0.57
C SER A 402 0.24 20.30 0.98
N LYS A 403 1.14 20.51 0.00
CA LYS A 403 2.59 20.64 0.25
C LYS A 403 2.94 21.79 1.24
N SER A 404 2.08 22.80 1.38
CA SER A 404 2.28 23.91 2.34
C SER A 404 2.17 23.49 3.79
N ASP A 405 1.35 22.49 4.07
CA ASP A 405 0.97 22.09 5.42
C ASP A 405 1.90 21.01 5.97
N LEU A 406 2.82 20.53 5.12
CA LEU A 406 3.89 19.62 5.45
C LEU A 406 4.94 20.31 6.34
N LYS A 407 5.19 19.71 7.50
CA LYS A 407 6.25 20.09 8.43
C LYS A 407 7.17 18.91 8.65
N GLY A 408 8.39 19.19 9.07
CA GLY A 408 9.33 18.12 9.34
C GLY A 408 10.65 18.56 9.96
N GLN A 409 11.44 17.56 10.32
CA GLN A 409 12.82 17.72 10.73
C GLN A 409 13.63 16.50 10.32
N GLY A 410 14.90 16.69 10.02
CA GLY A 410 15.72 15.59 9.54
C GLY A 410 17.18 15.94 9.42
N GLN A 411 17.94 14.92 9.06
CA GLN A 411 19.36 15.02 8.80
C GLN A 411 19.72 14.27 7.52
N LEU A 412 20.68 14.80 6.78
CA LEU A 412 21.23 14.19 5.58
C LEU A 412 22.76 14.21 5.67
N GLN A 413 23.36 13.05 5.43
CA GLN A 413 24.79 12.88 5.30
C GLN A 413 25.12 12.33 3.92
N ILE A 414 26.16 12.88 3.30
CA ILE A 414 26.73 12.37 2.05
C ILE A 414 28.18 12.00 2.33
N SER A 415 28.50 10.71 2.33
CA SER A 415 29.87 10.23 2.56
C SER A 415 30.03 8.78 2.08
N PRO A 416 31.08 8.47 1.29
CA PRO A 416 32.00 9.42 0.66
C PRO A 416 31.27 10.31 -0.36
N ALA A 417 31.82 11.48 -0.64
CA ALA A 417 31.23 12.47 -1.52
C ALA A 417 32.26 13.10 -2.48
N ALA A 418 31.77 13.56 -3.62
CA ALA A 418 32.48 14.37 -4.61
C ALA A 418 31.51 15.47 -5.07
N ILE A 419 31.45 16.56 -4.29
CA ILE A 419 30.42 17.61 -4.46
C ILE A 419 30.93 18.79 -5.29
N TYR A 420 32.25 18.91 -5.46
CA TYR A 420 32.86 19.98 -6.24
C TYR A 420 34.24 19.56 -6.75
N GLU A 421 34.56 19.83 -8.02
CA GLU A 421 35.92 19.70 -8.55
C GLU A 421 36.64 21.05 -8.48
N LEU A 422 37.86 21.06 -7.94
CA LEU A 422 38.66 22.28 -7.87
C LEU A 422 39.03 22.78 -9.28
N PRO A 423 38.91 24.09 -9.58
CA PRO A 423 39.40 24.66 -10.82
C PRO A 423 40.88 24.30 -11.06
N PRO A 424 41.32 24.05 -12.31
CA PRO A 424 42.68 23.61 -12.61
C PRO A 424 43.78 24.51 -12.03
N ILE A 425 43.51 25.81 -11.89
CA ILE A 425 44.46 26.79 -11.34
C ILE A 425 44.77 26.56 -9.85
N ALA A 426 43.86 25.96 -9.08
CA ALA A 426 44.11 25.59 -7.69
C ALA A 426 45.02 24.35 -7.55
N GLN A 427 45.26 23.61 -8.64
CA GLN A 427 46.22 22.49 -8.66
C GLN A 427 47.67 22.98 -8.69
N ILE A 428 47.92 24.24 -9.06
CA ILE A 428 49.27 24.82 -9.20
C ILE A 428 49.95 25.06 -7.83
N PHE A 429 49.18 25.16 -6.73
CA PHE A 429 49.76 25.22 -5.37
C PHE A 429 50.23 23.86 -4.83
N LYS A 430 50.11 22.76 -5.59
CA LYS A 430 50.58 21.41 -5.22
C LYS A 430 52.00 21.07 -5.71
N VAL A 431 52.83 22.05 -6.09
CA VAL A 431 54.22 21.81 -6.51
C VAL A 431 55.18 21.70 -5.32
N VAL A 432 54.81 21.01 -4.22
CA VAL A 432 55.76 20.41 -3.26
C VAL A 432 55.05 19.29 -2.47
N ARG A 433 54.98 18.07 -3.03
CA ARG A 433 55.01 16.74 -2.37
C ARG A 433 54.25 15.69 -3.20
N LEU A 434 54.89 14.54 -3.37
CA LEU A 434 54.38 13.37 -4.09
C LEU A 434 53.18 12.75 -3.36
N SER A 435 51.96 13.03 -3.82
CA SER A 435 50.75 12.23 -3.64
C SER A 435 49.79 12.55 -4.78
N GLN A 436 49.15 11.55 -5.38
CA GLN A 436 48.19 11.78 -6.46
C GLN A 436 47.09 12.76 -6.00
N PRO A 437 46.71 13.76 -6.81
CA PRO A 437 45.80 14.80 -6.38
C PRO A 437 44.37 14.26 -6.22
N ASP A 438 43.80 14.39 -5.02
CA ASP A 438 42.33 14.40 -4.89
C ASP A 438 41.78 15.52 -5.77
N LYS A 439 40.93 15.14 -6.73
CA LYS A 439 40.25 16.06 -7.66
C LYS A 439 39.07 16.78 -7.02
N THR A 440 38.57 16.24 -5.91
CA THR A 440 37.36 16.69 -5.21
C THR A 440 37.70 17.64 -4.07
N ALA A 441 36.99 18.77 -3.96
CA ALA A 441 37.20 19.73 -2.89
C ALA A 441 36.60 19.28 -1.55
N PHE A 442 35.46 18.57 -1.60
CA PHE A 442 34.72 18.11 -0.42
C PHE A 442 34.46 16.61 -0.52
N ASP A 443 34.88 15.88 0.52
CA ASP A 443 34.80 14.42 0.65
C ASP A 443 33.58 13.95 1.46
N SER A 444 32.93 14.87 2.17
CA SER A 444 31.70 14.61 2.90
C SER A 444 30.86 15.87 3.09
N ALA A 445 29.54 15.67 3.17
CA ALA A 445 28.59 16.71 3.52
C ALA A 445 27.65 16.23 4.62
N PHE A 446 27.24 17.16 5.47
CA PHE A 446 26.22 16.94 6.48
C PHE A 446 25.27 18.13 6.52
N CYS A 447 23.99 17.87 6.71
CA CYS A 447 22.97 18.90 6.87
C CYS A 447 21.93 18.48 7.92
N ASP A 448 21.64 19.39 8.84
CA ASP A 448 20.51 19.34 9.76
C ASP A 448 19.49 20.40 9.33
N PHE A 449 18.23 19.99 9.18
CA PHE A 449 17.20 20.85 8.61
C PHE A 449 15.82 20.66 9.26
N THR A 450 14.99 21.69 9.12
CA THR A 450 13.55 21.61 9.33
C THR A 450 12.80 21.92 8.04
N VAL A 451 11.60 21.37 7.90
CA VAL A 451 10.71 21.62 6.77
C VAL A 451 9.50 22.40 7.27
N SER A 452 9.19 23.50 6.60
CA SER A 452 7.94 24.23 6.77
C SER A 452 7.70 25.12 5.57
N ASN A 453 6.43 25.38 5.23
CA ASN A 453 6.06 26.31 4.15
C ASN A 453 6.83 26.03 2.85
N GLN A 454 6.89 24.75 2.44
CA GLN A 454 7.58 24.29 1.22
C GLN A 454 9.08 24.66 1.16
N THR A 455 9.73 24.78 2.32
CA THR A 455 11.12 25.20 2.44
C THR A 455 11.87 24.31 3.43
N PHE A 456 13.04 23.82 3.01
CA PHE A 456 14.06 23.26 3.90
C PHE A 456 14.85 24.41 4.51
N HIS A 457 14.68 24.62 5.81
CA HIS A 457 15.47 25.55 6.61
C HIS A 457 16.69 24.80 7.16
N LEU A 458 17.86 25.08 6.59
CA LEU A 458 19.12 24.43 6.93
C LEU A 458 19.66 25.08 8.21
N LYS A 459 19.48 24.41 9.35
CA LYS A 459 19.96 24.87 10.66
C LYS A 459 21.48 24.77 10.76
N TYR A 460 22.01 23.72 10.14
CA TYR A 460 23.44 23.50 10.05
C TYR A 460 23.75 22.79 8.74
N ILE A 461 24.77 23.27 8.04
CA ILE A 461 25.34 22.62 6.87
C ILE A 461 26.84 22.62 7.01
N GLU A 462 27.46 21.49 6.68
CA GLU A 462 28.89 21.29 6.74
C GLU A 462 29.35 20.56 5.48
N LEU A 463 30.32 21.13 4.78
CA LEU A 463 31.04 20.49 3.68
C LEU A 463 32.49 20.31 4.15
N LYS A 464 32.88 19.06 4.37
CA LYS A 464 34.24 18.72 4.81
C LYS A 464 35.10 18.35 3.63
N GLY A 465 36.33 18.84 3.66
CA GLY A 465 37.36 18.50 2.70
C GLY A 465 38.73 18.55 3.36
N ASN A 466 39.67 17.82 2.76
CA ASN A 466 41.05 17.75 3.24
C ASN A 466 41.74 19.12 3.28
N ALA A 467 41.50 19.99 2.28
CA ALA A 467 42.14 21.30 2.16
C ALA A 467 41.36 22.43 2.85
N ILE A 468 40.03 22.39 2.78
CA ILE A 468 39.15 23.41 3.34
C ILE A 468 37.84 22.74 3.76
N SER A 469 37.28 23.19 4.89
CA SER A 469 35.91 22.88 5.27
C SER A 469 35.07 24.15 5.21
N LEU A 470 33.82 24.00 4.81
CA LEU A 470 32.83 25.08 4.79
C LEU A 470 31.68 24.73 5.74
N PHE A 471 31.19 25.70 6.50
CA PHE A 471 30.04 25.52 7.39
C PHE A 471 29.05 26.68 7.27
N GLY A 472 27.77 26.41 7.45
CA GLY A 472 26.70 27.41 7.49
C GLY A 472 25.74 27.12 8.63
N GLN A 473 25.18 28.17 9.23
CA GLN A 473 24.22 28.09 10.34
C GLN A 473 22.80 28.55 9.95
N ALA A 474 22.65 29.05 8.73
CA ALA A 474 21.37 29.46 8.17
C ALA A 474 21.42 29.32 6.66
N GLY A 475 20.44 28.59 6.12
CA GLY A 475 20.23 28.45 4.68
C GLY A 475 18.81 28.04 4.39
N GLU A 476 18.38 28.28 3.15
CA GLU A 476 17.05 27.94 2.66
C GLU A 476 17.18 27.20 1.34
N ALA A 477 16.48 26.08 1.21
CA ALA A 477 16.25 25.41 -0.06
C ALA A 477 14.75 25.18 -0.23
N HIS A 478 14.15 25.82 -1.22
CA HIS A 478 12.71 25.72 -1.49
C HIS A 478 12.40 24.48 -2.34
N PHE A 479 11.16 23.98 -2.24
CA PHE A 479 10.72 22.83 -3.02
C PHE A 479 10.72 23.07 -4.54
N ASP A 480 10.62 24.34 -4.96
CA ASP A 480 10.75 24.76 -6.36
C ASP A 480 12.21 24.80 -6.85
N GLY A 481 13.16 24.40 -6.01
CA GLY A 481 14.58 24.35 -6.33
C GLY A 481 15.34 25.65 -6.06
N ARG A 482 14.68 26.75 -5.66
CA ARG A 482 15.40 27.97 -5.26
C ARG A 482 16.25 27.73 -4.03
N LEU A 483 17.46 28.28 -4.03
CA LEU A 483 18.41 28.09 -2.95
C LEU A 483 19.05 29.40 -2.51
N LYS A 484 19.24 29.55 -1.20
CA LYS A 484 19.96 30.64 -0.54
C LYS A 484 20.75 30.08 0.64
N VAL A 485 22.05 29.86 0.46
CA VAL A 485 22.92 29.33 1.51
C VAL A 485 24.16 30.20 1.63
N ASP A 486 24.54 30.52 2.86
CA ASP A 486 25.79 31.20 3.16
C ASP A 486 26.72 30.26 3.91
N LEU A 487 27.88 30.00 3.34
CA LEU A 487 28.89 29.11 3.89
C LEU A 487 30.15 29.91 4.26
N PHE A 488 30.77 29.53 5.36
CA PHE A 488 31.96 30.15 5.90
C PHE A 488 33.07 29.11 5.99
N SER A 489 34.27 29.51 5.59
CA SER A 489 35.45 28.65 5.63
C SER A 489 36.01 28.45 7.04
N GLN A 490 36.46 27.24 7.32
CA GLN A 490 37.22 26.87 8.51
C GLN A 490 38.45 26.07 8.10
N LEU A 491 39.62 26.44 8.63
CA LEU A 491 40.86 25.70 8.40
C LEU A 491 40.92 24.45 9.27
N THR A 492 41.22 23.31 8.64
CA THR A 492 41.36 22.02 9.32
C THR A 492 42.71 21.95 10.06
N ARG A 493 42.71 21.76 11.38
CA ARG A 493 43.93 21.77 12.24
C ARG A 493 45.04 20.79 11.82
N ARG A 494 44.75 19.79 10.98
CA ARG A 494 45.70 18.73 10.58
C ARG A 494 46.80 19.16 9.61
N GLN A 495 46.76 20.37 9.04
CA GLN A 495 47.77 20.84 8.06
C GLN A 495 48.19 22.30 8.30
N LEU A 496 48.85 22.61 9.42
CA LEU A 496 49.67 23.84 9.52
C LEU A 496 51.16 23.50 9.38
N PRO A 497 51.70 23.42 8.16
CA PRO A 497 53.14 23.40 7.94
C PRO A 497 53.61 24.86 7.92
N LEU A 498 54.29 25.33 8.98
CA LEU A 498 55.34 26.38 8.99
C LEU A 498 55.44 27.04 10.39
N PRO A 499 56.63 27.03 11.03
CA PRO A 499 56.87 27.68 12.34
C PRO A 499 56.63 29.20 12.39
N LEU A 500 56.53 29.88 11.24
CA LEU A 500 56.37 31.34 11.19
C LEU A 500 54.91 31.83 11.28
N ILE A 501 53.91 30.97 11.01
CA ILE A 501 52.50 31.40 10.96
C ILE A 501 51.82 31.26 12.33
N THR A 502 52.37 30.47 13.25
CA THR A 502 51.81 30.22 14.58
C THR A 502 51.81 31.44 15.51
N GLN A 503 52.59 32.49 15.23
CA GLN A 503 52.62 33.73 16.04
C GLN A 503 51.51 34.74 15.70
N LEU A 504 50.81 34.57 14.57
CA LEU A 504 49.73 35.47 14.12
C LEU A 504 48.33 34.95 14.48
N ILE A 505 48.20 33.73 15.01
CA ILE A 505 46.93 33.02 15.19
C ILE A 505 46.54 33.04 16.67
N GLY A 506 46.16 34.23 17.16
CA GLY A 506 45.60 34.38 18.50
C GLY A 506 44.10 34.09 18.56
N HIS A 507 43.29 34.55 17.60
CA HIS A 507 41.82 34.56 17.80
C HIS A 507 40.92 34.45 16.54
N ALA A 508 41.42 34.12 15.34
CA ALA A 508 40.54 34.04 14.16
C ALA A 508 41.05 33.04 13.09
N THR A 509 40.52 31.81 13.07
CA THR A 509 40.75 30.81 12.00
C THR A 509 39.47 30.45 11.21
N SER A 510 38.38 31.18 11.45
CA SER A 510 37.06 30.95 10.86
C SER A 510 36.56 32.18 10.09
N GLY A 511 35.96 31.99 8.92
CA GLY A 511 35.22 33.03 8.19
C GLY A 511 36.06 34.00 7.34
N TRP A 512 37.20 33.54 6.80
CA TRP A 512 38.04 34.33 5.89
C TRP A 512 37.46 34.40 4.47
N ILE A 513 36.81 33.32 4.05
CA ILE A 513 36.00 33.21 2.83
C ILE A 513 34.55 32.96 3.22
N ARG A 514 33.64 33.78 2.67
CA ARG A 514 32.20 33.58 2.62
C ARG A 514 31.81 33.13 1.21
N VAL A 515 31.18 31.99 1.09
CA VAL A 515 30.59 31.50 -0.16
C VAL A 515 29.09 31.71 -0.09
N GLU A 516 28.56 32.57 -0.94
CA GLU A 516 27.13 32.79 -1.07
C GLU A 516 26.62 31.97 -2.26
N LEU A 517 25.81 30.95 -1.95
CA LEU A 517 25.15 30.11 -2.94
C LEU A 517 23.72 30.65 -3.15
N ARG A 518 23.39 30.98 -4.40
CA ARG A 518 22.10 31.56 -4.83
C ARG A 518 21.60 30.85 -6.09
N GLY A 519 20.40 31.22 -6.57
CA GLY A 519 19.84 30.70 -7.81
C GLY A 519 18.97 29.46 -7.56
N THR A 520 19.11 28.44 -8.41
CA THR A 520 18.39 27.17 -8.27
C THR A 520 19.34 25.99 -8.10
N THR A 521 18.85 24.86 -7.61
CA THR A 521 19.62 23.61 -7.47
C THR A 521 20.21 23.12 -8.80
N SER A 522 19.53 23.37 -9.93
CA SER A 522 20.01 23.04 -11.28
C SER A 522 21.03 24.04 -11.80
N SER A 523 20.82 25.34 -11.53
CA SER A 523 21.66 26.45 -11.98
C SER A 523 22.12 27.32 -10.81
N PRO A 524 23.03 26.81 -9.95
CA PRO A 524 23.50 27.54 -8.79
C PRO A 524 24.46 28.66 -9.22
N ILE A 525 24.30 29.82 -8.60
CA ILE A 525 25.20 30.96 -8.70
C ILE A 525 26.06 30.97 -7.44
N VAL A 526 27.37 30.85 -7.62
CA VAL A 526 28.37 30.85 -6.54
C VAL A 526 29.07 32.20 -6.53
N ASP A 527 28.92 32.97 -5.46
CA ASP A 527 29.68 34.20 -5.22
C ASP A 527 30.62 34.01 -4.04
N ILE A 528 31.90 34.32 -4.22
CA ILE A 528 32.95 34.12 -3.23
C ILE A 528 33.41 35.49 -2.73
N LYS A 529 33.07 35.82 -1.49
CA LYS A 529 33.46 37.07 -0.84
C LYS A 529 34.56 36.83 0.19
N SER A 530 35.65 37.59 0.07
CA SER A 530 36.67 37.69 1.12
C SER A 530 36.19 38.62 2.24
N ASN A 531 36.44 38.25 3.50
CA ASN A 531 36.07 39.09 4.64
C ASN A 531 36.97 40.35 4.73
N PRO A 532 36.42 41.58 4.67
CA PRO A 532 37.21 42.82 4.67
C PRO A 532 38.06 43.06 5.93
N LEU A 533 37.74 42.41 7.05
CA LEU A 533 38.46 42.59 8.33
C LEU A 533 39.92 42.10 8.30
N LEU A 534 40.34 41.39 7.26
CA LEU A 534 41.72 40.90 7.08
C LEU A 534 42.49 41.62 5.95
N ASP A 535 41.86 42.59 5.27
CA ASP A 535 42.45 43.25 4.11
C ASP A 535 43.69 44.09 4.51
N GLY A 536 43.69 44.64 5.73
CA GLY A 536 44.81 45.38 6.30
C GLY A 536 46.03 44.51 6.62
N SER A 537 45.82 43.33 7.22
CA SER A 537 46.90 42.40 7.59
C SER A 537 47.49 41.67 6.37
N LEU A 538 46.66 41.34 5.37
CA LEU A 538 47.10 40.72 4.11
C LEU A 538 47.90 41.69 3.22
N LYS A 539 47.46 42.95 3.09
CA LYS A 539 48.25 44.01 2.42
C LYS A 539 49.61 44.24 3.09
N THR A 540 49.65 44.20 4.42
CA THR A 540 50.90 44.38 5.19
C THR A 540 51.87 43.21 4.95
N PHE A 541 51.37 41.99 4.84
CA PHE A 541 52.17 40.81 4.49
C PHE A 541 52.74 40.89 3.06
N LEU A 542 51.92 41.26 2.07
CA LEU A 542 52.35 41.38 0.67
C LEU A 542 53.36 42.53 0.46
N ASN A 543 53.21 43.65 1.16
CA ASN A 543 54.18 44.75 1.11
C ASN A 543 55.51 44.41 1.81
N ASN A 544 55.49 43.63 2.89
CA ASN A 544 56.70 43.23 3.61
C ASN A 544 57.44 42.07 2.94
N GLY A 545 56.74 41.20 2.21
CA GLY A 545 57.35 40.09 1.46
C GLY A 545 58.12 40.51 0.20
N MET A 546 57.82 41.68 -0.38
CA MET A 546 58.42 42.14 -1.65
C MET A 546 59.55 43.18 -1.51
N ARG A 547 59.97 43.56 -0.28
CA ARG A 547 61.03 44.57 -0.06
C ARG A 547 62.34 44.06 0.55
N GLY A 548 62.54 42.75 0.68
CA GLY A 548 63.76 42.18 1.26
C GLY A 548 64.86 41.86 0.25
N ARG A 549 65.48 42.85 -0.40
CA ARG A 549 66.79 42.65 -1.05
C ARG A 549 67.61 43.95 -1.11
N PRO A 550 68.72 44.04 -0.37
CA PRO A 550 69.82 44.93 -0.72
C PRO A 550 71.02 44.15 -1.30
N ALA A 551 71.75 44.85 -2.17
CA ALA A 551 72.99 44.47 -2.83
C ALA A 551 74.22 44.68 -1.94
N GLY A 552 75.36 44.03 -2.29
CA GLY A 552 76.71 44.60 -2.02
C GLY A 552 77.77 43.69 -1.36
N ASN A 553 78.65 43.13 -2.21
CA ASN A 553 80.11 42.97 -2.15
C ASN A 553 80.92 42.49 -0.90
N ALA A 554 81.71 41.43 -1.19
CA ALA A 554 83.17 41.24 -1.01
C ALA A 554 83.85 41.30 0.39
N THR A 555 84.46 40.17 0.80
CA THR A 555 85.92 39.92 1.01
C THR A 555 86.13 38.77 1.99
N GLY A 556 87.10 37.89 1.73
CA GLY A 556 87.14 36.53 2.31
C GLY A 556 88.02 36.30 3.53
N ARG A 557 88.09 35.03 3.94
CA ARG A 557 89.27 34.30 4.47
C ARG A 557 88.86 32.88 4.86
N TRP A 558 89.70 31.91 4.48
CA TRP A 558 89.75 30.58 5.09
C TRP A 558 90.31 30.67 6.52
N PRO A 559 90.00 29.71 7.42
CA PRO A 559 90.89 28.56 7.60
C PRO A 559 90.18 27.19 7.78
N ARG A 560 90.90 26.14 7.38
CA ARG A 560 90.77 24.71 7.77
C ARG A 560 91.79 24.43 8.90
N PRO A 561 91.90 23.20 9.48
CA PRO A 561 90.92 22.15 9.79
C PRO A 561 91.13 21.53 11.22
N ALA A 562 90.28 20.59 11.64
CA ALA A 562 90.70 19.48 12.51
C ALA A 562 89.88 18.21 12.20
N GLN A 563 90.62 17.13 11.94
CA GLN A 563 90.15 15.76 11.67
C GLN A 563 89.87 14.99 12.97
N THR A 564 89.28 13.81 12.79
CA THR A 564 89.17 12.59 13.63
C THR A 564 87.73 12.32 14.04
N SER A 565 87.15 11.11 13.95
CA SER A 565 87.50 9.84 13.32
C SER A 565 86.24 8.94 13.42
N ASN A 566 86.13 8.02 12.45
CA ASN A 566 85.22 6.88 12.28
C ASN A 566 84.52 6.26 13.52
N GLN A 567 83.25 5.86 13.32
CA GLN A 567 82.75 4.45 13.21
C GLN A 567 81.20 4.47 13.19
N THR A 568 80.50 4.18 12.07
CA THR A 568 79.85 2.89 11.71
C THR A 568 79.55 1.97 12.92
N GLN A 569 78.35 1.43 13.17
CA GLN A 569 77.42 0.77 12.25
C GLN A 569 76.08 0.45 12.95
N LYS A 570 74.98 0.54 12.18
CA LYS A 570 73.76 -0.30 12.13
C LYS A 570 73.13 -0.86 13.43
N GLN A 571 71.83 -0.57 13.59
CA GLN A 571 70.87 -1.54 14.14
C GLN A 571 69.62 -1.64 13.25
N GLN A 572 69.22 -2.90 13.04
CA GLN A 572 68.12 -3.39 12.21
C GLN A 572 66.77 -3.34 12.96
N PHE A 573 65.70 -3.25 12.16
CA PHE A 573 64.33 -3.65 12.48
C PHE A 573 64.23 -5.14 12.87
N PRO A 574 63.14 -5.57 13.54
CA PRO A 574 62.09 -6.23 12.77
C PRO A 574 60.64 -5.87 13.16
N LEU A 575 59.78 -6.04 12.16
CA LEU A 575 58.32 -6.13 12.21
C LEU A 575 57.86 -7.40 12.94
N LEU A 576 56.64 -7.37 13.49
CA LEU A 576 55.80 -8.56 13.64
C LEU A 576 54.32 -8.23 13.42
N PHE A 577 53.70 -9.10 12.64
CA PHE A 577 52.34 -9.10 12.12
C PHE A 577 51.34 -9.73 13.10
N ALA A 578 50.07 -9.35 12.88
CA ALA A 578 48.85 -10.17 12.92
C ALA A 578 48.38 -10.81 14.25
N GLN A 579 47.20 -10.37 14.70
CA GLN A 579 45.92 -11.01 14.33
C GLN A 579 44.84 -9.95 14.16
#